data_AF-A0A946KTH5-F1
#
_entry.id   AF-A0A946KTH5-F1
#
_cell.length_a   1.000
_cell.length_b   1.000
_cell.length_c   1.000
_cell.angle_alpha   90.00
_cell.angle_beta   90.00
_cell.angle_gamma   90.00
#
_symmetry.space_group_name_H-M   'P 1'
#
loop_
_entity.id
_entity.type
_entity.pdbx_description
1 polymer ?
#
loop_
_entity_poly.entity_id
_entity_poly.type
_entity_poly.pdbx_seq_one_letter_code
_entity_poly.pdbx_strand_id
1 'polypeptide(L)'
;MAGIFTQALALGEYEMVCVVGGGGKTTLVFALAKEAVAAGRPAVVTTTTKMGAEETGGLFTVEGSEQLPNDLVLRWVGEVQGHRVVGRTPEDIDARFAERAGWMLVEADGARRHPVKAPAVHEPVIPQAATVVVLSMGLDALGKSLAEAAHRPEVTAALLGVSQEATVTPELLAVLATDAFGGRKCLPPEA
;
A
#
# COMPACT_ATOMS: atom_id res chain seq x y z
N MET A 1 -8.45 21.52 9.42
CA MET A 1 -7.58 21.80 8.26
C MET A 1 -7.27 20.46 7.62
N ALA A 2 -7.43 20.30 6.31
CA ALA A 2 -7.09 19.04 5.64
C ALA A 2 -5.62 18.72 5.87
N GLY A 3 -5.28 17.45 6.12
CA GLY A 3 -3.89 17.05 6.33
C GLY A 3 -3.05 17.17 5.07
N ILE A 4 -1.73 17.09 5.21
CA ILE A 4 -0.80 17.30 4.08
C ILE A 4 -0.95 16.21 3.02
N PHE A 5 -1.14 14.94 3.43
CA PHE A 5 -1.31 13.83 2.49
C PHE A 5 -2.68 13.86 1.83
N THR A 6 -3.72 14.23 2.60
CA THR A 6 -5.07 14.48 2.09
C THR A 6 -5.04 15.47 0.92
N GLN A 7 -4.33 16.59 1.10
CA GLN A 7 -4.20 17.63 0.07
C GLN A 7 -3.33 17.16 -1.11
N ALA A 8 -2.18 16.55 -0.83
CA ALA A 8 -1.24 16.11 -1.86
C ALA A 8 -1.81 15.04 -2.80
N LEU A 9 -2.66 14.16 -2.26
CA LEU A 9 -3.34 13.11 -3.01
C LEU A 9 -4.74 13.51 -3.49
N ALA A 10 -5.17 14.76 -3.24
CA ALA A 10 -6.48 15.30 -3.60
C ALA A 10 -7.67 14.43 -3.13
N LEU A 11 -7.57 13.85 -1.93
CA LEU A 11 -8.56 12.88 -1.44
C LEU A 11 -9.91 13.53 -1.12
N GLY A 12 -10.98 12.98 -1.68
CA GLY A 12 -12.37 13.31 -1.36
C GLY A 12 -12.85 12.72 -0.03
N GLU A 13 -14.15 12.82 0.24
CA GLU A 13 -14.76 12.32 1.47
C GLU A 13 -14.86 10.80 1.57
N TYR A 14 -14.88 10.13 0.42
CA TYR A 14 -15.06 8.70 0.28
C TYR A 14 -14.06 8.17 -0.75
N GLU A 15 -13.04 7.47 -0.27
CA GLU A 15 -11.89 7.06 -1.06
C GLU A 15 -11.40 5.68 -0.63
N MET A 16 -11.01 4.85 -1.59
CA MET A 16 -10.18 3.68 -1.35
C MET A 16 -8.77 3.95 -1.86
N VAL A 17 -7.85 4.20 -0.92
CA VAL A 17 -6.44 4.48 -1.20
C VAL A 17 -5.62 3.21 -1.06
N CYS A 18 -5.10 2.70 -2.17
CA CYS A 18 -4.24 1.52 -2.19
C CYS A 18 -2.77 1.93 -2.35
N VAL A 19 -1.93 1.59 -1.38
CA VAL A 19 -0.51 1.90 -1.41
C VAL A 19 0.28 0.65 -1.81
N VAL A 20 1.08 0.77 -2.88
CA VAL A 20 1.87 -0.30 -3.50
C VAL A 20 3.35 0.08 -3.61
N GLY A 21 4.22 -0.88 -3.96
CA GLY A 21 5.64 -0.64 -4.21
C GLY A 21 6.59 -0.92 -3.03
N GLY A 22 7.68 -0.16 -2.94
CA GLY A 22 8.75 -0.32 -1.95
C GLY A 22 8.94 0.93 -1.11
N GLY A 23 9.29 0.78 0.17
CA GLY A 23 9.50 1.92 1.07
C GLY A 23 8.23 2.69 1.45
N GLY A 24 8.16 3.21 2.67
CA GLY A 24 7.14 4.19 3.10
C GLY A 24 5.66 3.76 3.15
N LYS A 25 5.25 2.62 2.58
CA LYS A 25 3.84 2.24 2.42
C LYS A 25 3.06 2.22 3.74
N THR A 26 3.50 1.41 4.68
CA THR A 26 2.91 1.28 6.02
C THR A 26 2.88 2.63 6.73
N THR A 27 3.96 3.41 6.59
CA THR A 27 4.06 4.75 7.17
C THR A 27 3.03 5.71 6.57
N LEU A 28 2.84 5.69 5.25
CA LEU A 28 1.85 6.54 4.56
C LEU A 28 0.42 6.15 4.94
N VAL A 29 0.11 4.85 4.95
CA VAL A 29 -1.21 4.34 5.38
C VAL A 29 -1.56 4.82 6.79
N PHE A 30 -0.62 4.73 7.74
CA PHE A 30 -0.86 5.23 9.10
C PHE A 30 -0.84 6.76 9.20
N ALA A 31 -0.10 7.47 8.35
CA ALA A 31 -0.17 8.92 8.29
C ALA A 31 -1.55 9.40 7.82
N LEU A 32 -2.10 8.79 6.77
CA LEU A 32 -3.46 9.04 6.31
C LEU A 32 -4.50 8.71 7.38
N ALA A 33 -4.33 7.60 8.10
CA ALA A 33 -5.22 7.26 9.22
C ALA A 33 -5.20 8.31 10.34
N LYS A 34 -4.02 8.87 10.67
CA LYS A 34 -3.89 9.97 11.64
C LYS A 34 -4.57 11.24 11.14
N GLU A 35 -4.46 11.56 9.86
CA GLU A 35 -5.19 12.69 9.26
C GLU A 35 -6.70 12.48 9.31
N ALA A 36 -7.18 11.25 9.08
CA ALA A 36 -8.58 10.89 9.21
C ALA A 36 -9.08 11.09 10.66
N VAL A 37 -8.32 10.64 11.67
CA VAL A 37 -8.63 10.89 13.09
C VAL A 37 -8.73 12.39 13.38
N ALA A 38 -7.74 13.18 12.95
CA ALA A 38 -7.71 14.62 13.19
C ALA A 38 -8.87 15.36 12.51
N ALA A 39 -9.39 14.82 11.41
CA ALA A 39 -10.54 15.34 10.68
C ALA A 39 -11.90 14.80 11.17
N GLY A 40 -11.92 13.87 12.14
CA GLY A 40 -13.16 13.18 12.54
C GLY A 40 -13.76 12.33 11.42
N ARG A 41 -12.92 11.85 10.50
CA ARG A 41 -13.33 11.08 9.33
C ARG A 41 -13.21 9.57 9.63
N PRO A 42 -14.26 8.78 9.42
CA PRO A 42 -14.16 7.34 9.55
C PRO A 42 -13.15 6.76 8.56
N ALA A 43 -12.34 5.81 9.01
CA ALA A 43 -11.35 5.18 8.15
C ALA A 43 -11.05 3.75 8.61
N VAL A 44 -10.79 2.86 7.65
CA VAL A 44 -10.31 1.51 7.94
C VAL A 44 -8.96 1.34 7.30
N VAL A 45 -7.99 0.96 8.11
CA VAL A 45 -6.68 0.51 7.65
C VAL A 45 -6.73 -1.01 7.49
N THR A 46 -6.37 -1.51 6.32
CA THR A 46 -6.28 -2.95 6.04
C THR A 46 -5.09 -3.25 5.14
N THR A 47 -4.88 -4.53 4.84
CA THR A 47 -3.86 -5.00 3.92
C THR A 47 -4.39 -6.22 3.18
N THR A 48 -3.97 -6.40 1.92
CA THR A 48 -4.20 -7.63 1.15
C THR A 48 -3.06 -8.64 1.29
N THR A 49 -1.98 -8.28 2.01
CA THR A 49 -0.81 -9.14 2.19
C THR A 49 -0.41 -9.27 3.67
N LYS A 50 0.78 -9.82 3.93
CA LYS A 50 1.26 -10.02 5.30
C LYS A 50 1.94 -8.76 5.82
N MET A 51 1.37 -8.19 6.88
CA MET A 51 1.95 -7.07 7.64
C MET A 51 2.49 -7.58 8.99
N GLY A 52 3.42 -6.84 9.62
CA GLY A 52 3.79 -7.10 11.01
C GLY A 52 2.56 -7.01 11.93
N ALA A 53 2.43 -7.94 12.88
CA ALA A 53 1.33 -7.90 13.86
C ALA A 53 1.42 -6.65 14.76
N GLU A 54 2.65 -6.24 15.07
CA GLU A 54 3.02 -5.10 15.88
C GLU A 54 2.88 -3.74 15.17
N GLU A 55 2.81 -3.74 13.83
CA GLU A 55 2.64 -2.52 13.03
C GLU A 55 1.15 -2.11 13.01
N THR A 56 0.64 -1.66 14.16
CA THR A 56 -0.78 -1.28 14.34
C THR A 56 -1.04 0.21 14.12
N GLY A 57 0.02 1.03 14.15
CA GLY A 57 -0.10 2.50 14.11
C GLY A 57 -0.83 3.11 15.31
N GLY A 58 -1.03 2.33 16.39
CA GLY A 58 -1.83 2.73 17.55
C GLY A 58 -3.34 2.61 17.35
N LEU A 59 -3.79 2.02 16.24
CA LEU A 59 -5.21 1.80 15.96
C LEU A 59 -5.73 0.56 16.68
N PHE A 60 -7.01 0.62 17.08
CA PHE A 60 -7.72 -0.57 17.55
C PHE A 60 -7.85 -1.59 16.41
N THR A 61 -7.43 -2.82 16.65
CA THR A 61 -7.45 -3.89 15.64
C THR A 61 -8.69 -4.76 15.81
N VAL A 62 -9.42 -4.94 14.72
CA VAL A 62 -10.56 -5.86 14.62
C VAL A 62 -10.17 -7.03 13.72
N GLU A 63 -10.16 -8.23 14.29
CA GLU A 63 -9.81 -9.49 13.62
C GLU A 63 -11.07 -10.27 13.27
N GLY A 64 -11.12 -10.89 12.08
CA GLY A 64 -12.15 -11.85 11.66
C GLY A 64 -13.58 -11.32 11.53
N SER A 65 -13.95 -10.22 12.20
CA SER A 65 -15.30 -9.68 12.21
C SER A 65 -15.70 -9.11 10.85
N GLU A 66 -16.96 -9.36 10.49
CA GLU A 66 -17.66 -8.69 9.39
C GLU A 66 -18.41 -7.45 9.86
N GLN A 67 -18.44 -7.14 11.15
CA GLN A 67 -19.06 -5.91 11.66
C GLN A 67 -17.98 -4.96 12.15
N LEU A 68 -17.99 -3.75 11.58
CA LEU A 68 -17.08 -2.67 11.92
C LEU A 68 -17.89 -1.44 12.31
N PRO A 69 -17.50 -0.71 13.36
CA PRO A 69 -18.01 0.63 13.63
C PRO A 69 -17.81 1.53 12.40
N ASN A 70 -18.87 2.22 11.97
CA ASN A 70 -18.84 3.06 10.77
C ASN A 70 -18.34 4.49 11.03
N ASP A 71 -18.12 4.85 12.29
CA ASP A 71 -17.80 6.19 12.78
C ASP A 71 -16.37 6.29 13.36
N LEU A 72 -15.61 5.20 13.35
CA LEU A 72 -14.27 5.14 13.94
C LEU A 72 -13.16 5.04 12.89
N VAL A 73 -11.94 5.34 13.33
CA VAL A 73 -10.71 4.96 12.63
C VAL A 73 -10.13 3.71 13.28
N LEU A 74 -10.05 2.62 12.52
CA LEU A 74 -9.65 1.32 13.04
C LEU A 74 -8.77 0.56 12.05
N ARG A 75 -8.13 -0.51 12.53
CA ARG A 75 -7.42 -1.48 11.70
C ARG A 75 -8.27 -2.74 11.57
N TRP A 76 -8.51 -3.19 10.35
CA TRP A 76 -9.32 -4.36 10.05
C TRP A 76 -8.51 -5.40 9.31
N VAL A 77 -8.44 -6.61 9.87
CA VAL A 77 -7.54 -7.66 9.38
C VAL A 77 -8.25 -9.02 9.35
N GLY A 78 -7.69 -9.96 8.58
CA GLY A 78 -8.22 -11.32 8.49
C GLY A 78 -7.97 -12.08 9.78
N GLU A 79 -6.71 -12.44 10.01
CA GLU A 79 -6.27 -13.25 11.15
C GLU A 79 -4.89 -12.79 11.63
N VAL A 80 -4.65 -12.78 12.95
CA VAL A 80 -3.30 -12.60 13.50
C VAL A 80 -2.65 -13.96 13.77
N GLN A 81 -1.58 -14.27 13.04
CA GLN A 81 -0.80 -15.49 13.16
C GLN A 81 0.59 -15.17 13.75
N GLY A 82 0.69 -15.18 15.08
CA GLY A 82 1.93 -14.85 15.79
C GLY A 82 2.36 -13.40 15.54
N HIS A 83 3.52 -13.20 14.91
CA HIS A 83 4.05 -11.87 14.57
C HIS A 83 3.61 -11.35 13.20
N ARG A 84 2.65 -12.02 12.55
CA ARG A 84 2.17 -11.62 11.23
C ARG A 84 0.66 -11.54 11.20
N VAL A 85 0.16 -10.68 10.35
CA VAL A 85 -1.26 -10.58 10.06
C VAL A 85 -1.51 -11.14 8.66
N VAL A 86 -2.56 -11.93 8.52
CA VAL A 86 -3.12 -12.31 7.22
C VAL A 86 -4.09 -11.22 6.80
N GLY A 87 -3.83 -10.65 5.62
CA GLY A 87 -4.68 -9.65 4.99
C GLY A 87 -6.07 -10.16 4.62
N ARG A 88 -6.92 -9.25 4.17
CA ARG A 88 -8.24 -9.55 3.61
C ARG A 88 -8.14 -9.77 2.11
N THR A 89 -9.11 -10.50 1.54
CA THR A 89 -9.20 -10.65 0.09
C THR A 89 -9.60 -9.30 -0.55
N PRO A 90 -9.23 -9.03 -1.81
CA PRO A 90 -9.74 -7.90 -2.56
C PRO A 90 -11.27 -7.80 -2.53
N GLU A 91 -11.95 -8.94 -2.67
CA GLU A 91 -13.40 -9.02 -2.70
C GLU A 91 -14.04 -8.62 -1.37
N ASP A 92 -13.45 -9.02 -0.23
CA ASP A 92 -13.90 -8.60 1.10
C ASP A 92 -13.74 -7.09 1.28
N ILE A 93 -12.65 -6.52 0.76
CA ILE A 93 -12.35 -5.09 0.86
C ILE A 93 -13.31 -4.29 -0.01
N ASP A 94 -13.58 -4.74 -1.24
CA ASP A 94 -14.54 -4.12 -2.16
C ASP A 94 -15.96 -4.14 -1.57
N ALA A 95 -16.42 -5.29 -1.10
CA ALA A 95 -17.72 -5.43 -0.44
C ALA A 95 -17.84 -4.51 0.77
N ARG A 96 -16.79 -4.43 1.59
CA ARG A 96 -16.77 -3.54 2.76
C ARG A 96 -16.79 -2.08 2.38
N PHE A 97 -16.06 -1.69 1.34
CA PHE A 97 -16.01 -0.30 0.90
C PHE A 97 -17.41 0.16 0.48
N ALA A 98 -18.11 -0.62 -0.33
CA ALA A 98 -19.45 -0.29 -0.85
C ALA A 98 -20.51 0.01 0.23
N GLU A 99 -20.36 -0.51 1.45
CA GLU A 99 -21.35 -0.40 2.52
C GLU A 99 -21.04 0.69 3.57
N ARG A 100 -19.91 1.38 3.46
CA ARG A 100 -19.42 2.27 4.53
C ARG A 100 -19.16 3.69 4.07
N ALA A 101 -18.98 4.58 5.06
CA ALA A 101 -18.54 5.94 4.84
C ALA A 101 -17.04 6.10 5.10
N GLY A 102 -16.45 7.16 4.54
CA GLY A 102 -15.08 7.56 4.78
C GLY A 102 -14.06 6.77 3.97
N TRP A 103 -12.88 6.55 4.53
CA TRP A 103 -11.74 6.02 3.77
C TRP A 103 -11.48 4.54 4.01
N MET A 104 -11.09 3.84 2.94
CA MET A 104 -10.47 2.51 2.99
C MET A 104 -8.99 2.65 2.61
N LEU A 105 -8.09 2.41 3.56
CA LEU A 105 -6.64 2.57 3.38
C LEU A 105 -6.01 1.18 3.32
N VAL A 106 -5.51 0.80 2.15
CA VAL A 106 -5.06 -0.58 1.86
C VAL A 106 -3.56 -0.59 1.59
N GLU A 107 -2.80 -1.38 2.35
CA GLU A 107 -1.44 -1.77 1.94
C GLU A 107 -1.51 -3.03 1.07
N ALA A 108 -1.22 -2.89 -0.23
CA ALA A 108 -1.59 -3.88 -1.25
C ALA A 108 -0.46 -4.83 -1.69
N ASP A 109 0.78 -4.64 -1.22
CA ASP A 109 1.90 -5.56 -1.51
C ASP A 109 3.00 -5.56 -0.44
N GLY A 110 3.80 -6.63 -0.41
CA GLY A 110 4.91 -6.80 0.52
C GLY A 110 6.26 -6.48 -0.12
N ALA A 111 7.04 -5.59 0.50
CA ALA A 111 8.41 -5.27 0.05
C ALA A 111 9.52 -5.74 1.02
N ARG A 112 9.16 -6.41 2.14
CA ARG A 112 10.11 -6.81 3.19
C ARG A 112 11.07 -5.68 3.63
N ARG A 113 10.53 -4.45 3.76
CA ARG A 113 11.28 -3.23 4.10
C ARG A 113 12.34 -2.79 3.09
N HIS A 114 12.40 -3.38 1.91
CA HIS A 114 13.22 -2.84 0.83
C HIS A 114 12.60 -1.57 0.25
N PRO A 115 13.43 -0.59 -0.13
CA PRO A 115 12.98 0.69 -0.66
C PRO A 115 12.35 0.60 -2.05
N VAL A 116 12.68 -0.40 -2.87
CA VAL A 116 12.10 -0.55 -4.22
C VAL A 116 11.77 -2.00 -4.53
N LYS A 117 10.87 -2.22 -5.49
CA LYS A 117 10.59 -3.55 -6.06
C LYS A 117 9.88 -3.43 -7.40
N ALA A 118 10.12 -4.38 -8.30
CA ALA A 118 9.13 -4.74 -9.31
C ALA A 118 8.07 -5.68 -8.70
N PRO A 119 6.79 -5.58 -9.10
CA PRO A 119 5.77 -6.53 -8.67
C PRO A 119 6.08 -7.95 -9.14
N ALA A 120 5.89 -8.95 -8.27
CA ALA A 120 5.85 -10.35 -8.71
C ALA A 120 4.60 -10.65 -9.55
N VAL A 121 4.51 -11.85 -10.13
CA VAL A 121 3.37 -12.29 -10.96
C VAL A 121 2.02 -12.05 -10.28
N HIS A 122 1.89 -12.40 -9.00
CA HIS A 122 0.68 -12.25 -8.18
C HIS A 122 0.52 -10.89 -7.51
N GLU A 123 1.45 -9.95 -7.72
CA GLU A 123 1.41 -8.60 -7.17
C GLU A 123 1.19 -7.54 -8.27
N PRO A 124 0.69 -6.34 -7.94
CA PRO A 124 0.07 -6.00 -6.65
C PRO A 124 -1.34 -6.61 -6.54
N VAL A 125 -1.82 -6.80 -5.32
CA VAL A 125 -3.18 -7.28 -5.05
C VAL A 125 -4.04 -6.06 -4.70
N ILE A 126 -4.58 -5.40 -5.72
CA ILE A 126 -5.37 -4.16 -5.61
C ILE A 126 -6.87 -4.52 -5.74
N PRO A 127 -7.74 -4.09 -4.80
CA PRO A 127 -9.19 -4.20 -4.93
C PRO A 127 -9.73 -3.42 -6.14
N GLN A 128 -10.81 -3.90 -6.76
CA GLN A 128 -11.33 -3.31 -8.00
C GLN A 128 -11.96 -1.94 -7.76
N ALA A 129 -12.48 -1.68 -6.57
CA ALA A 129 -13.09 -0.40 -6.20
C ALA A 129 -12.06 0.63 -5.70
N ALA A 130 -10.76 0.40 -5.88
CA ALA A 130 -9.75 1.39 -5.54
C ALA A 130 -9.95 2.67 -6.36
N THR A 131 -10.04 3.81 -5.67
CA THR A 131 -10.24 5.13 -6.28
C THR A 131 -8.92 5.90 -6.43
N VAL A 132 -7.91 5.52 -5.64
CA VAL A 132 -6.56 6.10 -5.71
C VAL A 132 -5.53 4.99 -5.50
N VAL A 133 -4.57 4.86 -6.41
CA VAL A 133 -3.39 4.00 -6.22
C VAL A 133 -2.14 4.85 -6.05
N VAL A 134 -1.46 4.68 -4.92
CA VAL A 134 -0.19 5.36 -4.61
C VAL A 134 0.97 4.39 -4.74
N LEU A 135 1.81 4.60 -5.76
CA LEU A 135 3.10 3.94 -5.84
C LEU A 135 4.09 4.63 -4.89
N SER A 136 4.59 3.87 -3.92
CA SER A 136 5.67 4.31 -3.04
C SER A 136 7.00 3.69 -3.48
N MET A 137 8.05 4.50 -3.48
CA MET A 137 9.44 4.11 -3.71
C MET A 137 10.35 4.88 -2.75
N GLY A 138 11.23 4.18 -2.04
CA GLY A 138 12.22 4.76 -1.15
C GLY A 138 13.39 5.38 -1.90
N LEU A 139 13.60 6.69 -1.73
CA LEU A 139 14.74 7.40 -2.34
C LEU A 139 16.09 6.97 -1.77
N ASP A 140 16.10 6.32 -0.60
CA ASP A 140 17.28 5.69 -0.02
C ASP A 140 17.77 4.46 -0.81
N ALA A 141 17.09 4.07 -1.90
CA ALA A 141 17.62 3.16 -2.91
C ALA A 141 18.70 3.80 -3.80
N LEU A 142 18.67 5.12 -4.01
CA LEU A 142 19.55 5.80 -4.95
C LEU A 142 21.02 5.60 -4.58
N GLY A 143 21.84 5.24 -5.58
CA GLY A 143 23.27 5.00 -5.40
C GLY A 143 23.63 3.61 -4.86
N LYS A 144 22.67 2.79 -4.44
CA LYS A 144 22.87 1.37 -4.09
C LYS A 144 22.72 0.48 -5.32
N SER A 145 23.18 -0.77 -5.26
CA SER A 145 22.85 -1.74 -6.32
C SER A 145 21.41 -2.23 -6.20
N LEU A 146 20.83 -2.75 -7.29
CA LEU A 146 19.51 -3.41 -7.22
C LEU A 146 19.54 -4.60 -6.26
N ALA A 147 20.63 -5.37 -6.21
CA ALA A 147 20.81 -6.49 -5.29
C ALA A 147 20.67 -6.09 -3.81
N GLU A 148 21.12 -4.89 -3.45
CA GLU A 148 20.99 -4.34 -2.09
C GLU A 148 19.62 -3.70 -1.84
N ALA A 149 19.12 -2.93 -2.80
CA ALA A 149 17.98 -2.05 -2.61
C ALA A 149 16.62 -2.67 -2.97
N ALA A 150 16.57 -3.65 -3.87
CA ALA A 150 15.32 -4.16 -4.40
C ALA A 150 14.86 -5.43 -3.66
N HIS A 151 13.55 -5.52 -3.38
CA HIS A 151 12.94 -6.81 -3.06
C HIS A 151 12.81 -7.61 -4.36
N ARG A 152 13.38 -8.83 -4.39
CA ARG A 152 13.48 -9.67 -5.60
C ARG A 152 14.25 -8.94 -6.72
N PRO A 153 15.56 -8.68 -6.51
CA PRO A 153 16.38 -7.92 -7.46
C PRO A 153 16.37 -8.52 -8.86
N GLU A 154 16.28 -9.85 -8.98
CA GLU A 154 16.17 -10.57 -10.25
C GLU A 154 14.94 -10.15 -11.08
N VAL A 155 13.80 -9.92 -10.43
CA VAL A 155 12.56 -9.49 -11.10
C VAL A 155 12.68 -8.03 -11.55
N THR A 156 13.24 -7.19 -10.68
CA THR A 156 13.42 -5.76 -10.96
C THR A 156 14.44 -5.54 -12.08
N ALA A 157 15.56 -6.25 -12.03
CA ALA A 157 16.60 -6.21 -13.05
C ALA A 157 16.11 -6.72 -14.41
N ALA A 158 15.34 -7.80 -14.43
CA ALA A 158 14.73 -8.33 -15.67
C ALA A 158 13.75 -7.34 -16.30
N LEU A 159 12.90 -6.69 -15.50
CA LEU A 159 11.96 -5.67 -15.98
C LEU A 159 12.69 -4.46 -16.56
N LEU A 160 13.75 -4.00 -15.89
CA LEU A 160 14.53 -2.83 -16.30
C LEU A 160 15.55 -3.13 -17.40
N GLY A 161 15.78 -4.40 -17.75
CA GLY A 161 16.77 -4.80 -18.75
C GLY A 161 18.22 -4.56 -18.32
N VAL A 162 18.52 -4.66 -17.02
CA VAL A 162 19.85 -4.39 -16.44
C VAL A 162 20.35 -5.55 -15.58
N SER A 163 21.60 -5.46 -15.10
CA SER A 163 22.15 -6.39 -14.10
C SER A 163 21.60 -6.10 -12.70
N GLN A 164 21.56 -7.10 -11.82
CA GLN A 164 21.26 -6.90 -10.39
C GLN A 164 22.32 -6.03 -9.68
N GLU A 165 23.53 -5.96 -10.23
CA GLU A 165 24.60 -5.09 -9.73
C GLU A 165 24.50 -3.65 -10.26
N ALA A 166 23.51 -3.35 -11.13
CA ALA A 166 23.32 -2.00 -11.63
C ALA A 166 22.95 -1.06 -10.47
N THR A 167 23.60 0.10 -10.45
CA THR A 167 23.29 1.17 -9.50
C THR A 167 21.89 1.71 -9.77
N VAL A 168 21.08 1.85 -8.73
CA VAL A 168 19.77 2.47 -8.81
C VAL A 168 19.94 3.97 -9.08
N THR A 169 19.46 4.40 -10.25
CA THR A 169 19.45 5.81 -10.66
C THR A 169 18.03 6.36 -10.72
N PRO A 170 17.84 7.69 -10.74
CA PRO A 170 16.52 8.29 -10.93
C PRO A 170 15.84 7.83 -12.22
N GLU A 171 16.60 7.61 -13.30
CA GLU A 171 16.09 7.14 -14.59
C GLU A 171 15.52 5.72 -14.47
N LEU A 172 16.23 4.81 -13.77
CA LEU A 172 15.72 3.46 -13.53
C LEU A 172 14.45 3.47 -12.68
N LEU A 173 14.35 4.34 -11.68
CA LEU A 173 13.14 4.50 -10.88
C LEU A 173 11.97 5.06 -11.70
N ALA A 174 12.24 6.02 -12.59
CA ALA A 174 11.23 6.56 -13.49
C ALA A 174 10.69 5.51 -14.47
N VAL A 175 11.58 4.68 -15.03
CA VAL A 175 11.18 3.54 -15.87
C VAL A 175 10.35 2.56 -15.05
N LEU A 176 10.83 2.14 -13.87
CA LEU A 176 10.09 1.23 -13.00
C LEU A 176 8.69 1.75 -12.65
N ALA A 177 8.56 3.05 -12.33
CA ALA A 177 7.29 3.66 -11.95
C ALA A 177 6.27 3.73 -13.10
N THR A 178 6.76 3.91 -14.32
CA THR A 178 5.91 4.16 -15.50
C THR A 178 5.67 2.91 -16.35
N ASP A 179 6.39 1.82 -16.07
CA ASP A 179 6.26 0.55 -16.77
C ASP A 179 4.91 -0.15 -16.49
N ALA A 180 4.32 -0.75 -17.53
CA ALA A 180 3.03 -1.43 -17.48
C ALA A 180 3.03 -2.71 -16.61
N PHE A 181 4.20 -3.32 -16.44
CA PHE A 181 4.43 -4.47 -15.56
C PHE A 181 5.12 -4.06 -14.25
N GLY A 182 5.54 -2.80 -14.14
CA GLY A 182 6.10 -2.16 -12.95
C GLY A 182 5.03 -1.40 -12.17
N GLY A 183 5.24 -0.10 -11.99
CA GLY A 183 4.40 0.77 -11.19
C GLY A 183 2.97 0.94 -11.68
N ARG A 184 2.69 0.61 -12.95
CA ARG A 184 1.34 0.68 -13.54
C ARG A 184 0.63 -0.67 -13.66
N LYS A 185 1.19 -1.72 -13.06
CA LYS A 185 0.61 -3.06 -13.14
C LYS A 185 -0.70 -3.15 -12.36
N CYS A 186 -1.73 -3.72 -12.99
CA CYS A 186 -3.05 -3.98 -12.39
C CYS A 186 -3.79 -2.74 -11.85
N LEU A 187 -3.50 -1.54 -12.36
CA LEU A 187 -4.25 -0.33 -11.97
C LEU A 187 -5.73 -0.46 -12.40
N PRO A 188 -6.69 -0.27 -11.49
CA PRO A 188 -8.10 -0.19 -11.85
C PRO A 188 -8.37 0.99 -12.79
N PRO A 189 -9.38 0.91 -13.67
CA PRO A 189 -9.69 1.97 -14.63
C PRO A 189 -10.05 3.33 -14.01
N GLU A 190 -10.55 3.31 -12.77
CA GLU A 190 -11.03 4.50 -12.06
C GLU A 190 -9.99 5.09 -11.08
N ALA A 191 -8.78 4.52 -11.02
CA ALA A 191 -7.71 4.87 -10.07
C ALA A 191 -6.59 5.76 -10.63
#